data_AF-A0A378MJ01-F1
#
_entry.id   AF-A0A378MJ01-F1
#
_cell.length_a   1.000
_cell.length_b   1.000
_cell.length_c   1.000
_cell.angle_alpha   90.00
_cell.angle_beta   90.00
_cell.angle_gamma   90.00
#
_symmetry.space_group_name_H-M   'P 1'
#
loop_
_entity.id
_entity.type
_entity.pdbx_description
1 polymer ?
#
loop_
_entity_poly.entity_id
_entity_poly.type
_entity_poly.pdbx_seq_one_letter_code
_entity_poly.pdbx_strand_id
1 'polypeptide(L)'
;MIIYMHMTIYKEEMMSHYHQLLNQLNELNLSCMKENLPAHLDEVAKSDKSLVDSLFELTQQEISYRKKESQKKVLKRAMFPYHKRLHDFNFDFQPRIKRRKCRIY
;
A
#
# COMPACT_ATOMS: atom_id res chain seq x y z
N MET A 1 -44.61 -12.27 7.83
CA MET A 1 -44.41 -11.44 6.62
C MET A 1 -43.75 -10.10 6.94
N ILE A 2 -44.26 -9.32 7.90
CA ILE A 2 -43.69 -8.01 8.30
C ILE A 2 -42.25 -8.12 8.84
N ILE A 3 -41.96 -9.12 9.69
CA ILE A 3 -40.61 -9.33 10.26
C ILE A 3 -39.58 -9.64 9.16
N TYR A 4 -39.96 -10.48 8.18
CA TYR A 4 -39.10 -10.80 7.04
C TYR A 4 -38.87 -9.57 6.15
N MET A 5 -39.89 -8.73 5.96
CA MET A 5 -39.80 -7.49 5.20
C MET A 5 -38.88 -6.46 5.89
N HIS A 6 -38.96 -6.35 7.22
CA HIS A 6 -38.07 -5.49 8.02
C HIS A 6 -36.61 -5.99 7.98
N MET A 7 -36.40 -7.30 8.06
CA MET A 7 -35.08 -7.92 7.93
C MET A 7 -34.47 -7.76 6.53
N THR A 8 -35.28 -7.76 5.46
CA THR A 8 -34.80 -7.49 4.09
C THR A 8 -34.42 -6.02 3.89
N ILE A 9 -35.23 -5.09 4.41
CA ILE A 9 -34.96 -3.64 4.31
C ILE A 9 -33.66 -3.28 5.05
N TYR A 10 -33.46 -3.80 6.27
CA TYR A 10 -32.23 -3.60 7.03
C TYR A 10 -30.99 -4.14 6.30
N LYS A 11 -31.14 -5.22 5.53
CA LYS A 11 -30.04 -5.82 4.78
C LYS A 11 -29.69 -4.99 3.53
N GLU A 12 -30.66 -4.36 2.89
CA GLU A 12 -30.43 -3.40 1.79
C GLU A 12 -29.77 -2.11 2.28
N GLU A 13 -30.16 -1.58 3.46
CA GLU A 13 -29.50 -0.41 4.06
C GLU A 13 -28.05 -0.71 4.48
N MET A 14 -27.79 -1.90 5.03
CA MET A 14 -26.43 -2.36 5.33
C MET A 14 -25.55 -2.44 4.07
N MET A 15 -26.14 -2.85 2.94
CA MET A 15 -25.45 -2.79 1.65
C MET A 15 -25.12 -1.34 1.29
N SER A 16 -26.04 -0.38 1.50
CA SER A 16 -25.76 1.05 1.26
C SER A 16 -24.61 1.59 2.12
N HIS A 17 -24.63 1.36 3.43
CA HIS A 17 -23.57 1.85 4.32
C HIS A 17 -22.21 1.18 4.09
N TYR A 18 -22.19 -0.11 3.78
CA TYR A 18 -20.96 -0.81 3.41
C TYR A 18 -20.35 -0.21 2.14
N HIS A 19 -21.16 0.06 1.11
CA HIS A 19 -20.67 0.69 -0.12
C HIS A 19 -20.20 2.14 0.12
N GLN A 20 -20.90 2.90 0.96
CA GLN A 20 -20.47 4.24 1.38
C GLN A 20 -19.12 4.20 2.12
N LEU A 21 -18.93 3.24 3.04
CA LEU A 21 -17.66 3.02 3.73
C LEU A 21 -16.54 2.70 2.74
N LEU A 22 -16.77 1.82 1.77
CA LEU A 22 -15.79 1.51 0.72
C LEU A 22 -15.41 2.74 -0.10
N ASN A 23 -16.36 3.63 -0.36
CA ASN A 23 -16.11 4.90 -1.05
C ASN A 23 -15.31 5.87 -0.18
N GLN A 24 -15.64 5.99 1.10
CA GLN A 24 -14.87 6.81 2.05
C GLN A 24 -13.43 6.30 2.21
N LEU A 25 -13.23 4.98 2.30
CA LEU A 25 -11.89 4.38 2.35
C LEU A 25 -11.10 4.66 1.06
N ASN A 26 -11.78 4.64 -0.10
CA ASN A 26 -11.19 5.05 -1.37
C ASN A 26 -10.78 6.53 -1.36
N GLU A 27 -11.64 7.45 -0.89
CA GLU A 27 -11.34 8.89 -0.79
C GLU A 27 -10.13 9.16 0.13
N LEU A 28 -10.03 8.42 1.23
CA LEU A 28 -8.90 8.47 2.17
C LEU A 28 -7.62 7.80 1.62
N ASN A 29 -7.67 7.22 0.41
CA ASN A 29 -6.61 6.45 -0.22
C ASN A 29 -6.14 5.24 0.62
N LEU A 30 -7.08 4.58 1.32
CA LEU A 30 -6.84 3.39 2.14
C LEU A 30 -7.16 2.12 1.33
N SER A 31 -6.43 1.92 0.24
CA SER A 31 -6.71 0.85 -0.72
C SER A 31 -6.50 -0.54 -0.12
N CYS A 32 -5.50 -0.72 0.75
CA CYS A 32 -5.20 -2.00 1.38
C CYS A 32 -6.28 -2.34 2.42
N MET A 33 -6.71 -1.36 3.23
CA MET A 33 -7.81 -1.57 4.19
C MET A 33 -9.10 -1.95 3.47
N LYS A 34 -9.40 -1.30 2.34
CA LYS A 34 -10.60 -1.59 1.55
C LYS A 34 -10.63 -3.05 1.07
N GLU A 35 -9.51 -3.55 0.57
CA GLU A 35 -9.39 -4.93 0.07
C GLU A 35 -9.46 -5.97 1.20
N ASN A 36 -8.89 -5.67 2.36
CA ASN A 36 -8.84 -6.59 3.50
C ASN A 36 -10.07 -6.50 4.42
N LEU A 37 -10.91 -5.48 4.28
CA LEU A 37 -12.12 -5.28 5.09
C LEU A 37 -13.06 -6.50 5.13
N PRO A 38 -13.40 -7.18 4.00
CA PRO A 38 -14.28 -8.34 4.04
C PRO A 38 -13.70 -9.51 4.84
N ALA A 39 -12.39 -9.74 4.71
CA ALA A 39 -11.71 -10.83 5.42
C ALA A 39 -11.72 -10.60 6.94
N HIS A 40 -11.48 -9.36 7.37
CA HIS A 40 -11.53 -9.01 8.80
C HIS A 40 -12.96 -9.01 9.36
N LEU A 41 -13.98 -8.64 8.56
CA LEU A 41 -15.39 -8.77 8.98
C LEU A 41 -15.78 -10.24 9.19
N ASP A 42 -15.33 -11.12 8.29
CA ASP A 42 -15.51 -12.57 8.44
C ASP A 42 -14.78 -13.11 9.68
N GLU A 43 -13.58 -12.61 9.97
CA GLU A 43 -12.82 -12.99 11.16
C GLU A 43 -13.51 -12.53 12.45
N VAL A 44 -14.02 -11.30 12.51
CA VAL A 44 -14.78 -10.80 13.68
C VAL A 44 -16.09 -11.57 13.85
N ALA A 45 -16.71 -12.02 12.75
CA ALA A 45 -17.93 -12.82 12.80
C ALA A 45 -17.70 -14.28 13.22
N LYS A 46 -16.51 -14.84 12.93
CA LYS A 46 -16.17 -16.25 13.19
C LYS A 46 -15.33 -16.46 14.46
N SER A 47 -14.54 -15.47 14.84
CA SER A 47 -13.66 -15.50 16.00
C SER A 47 -14.04 -14.35 16.93
N ASP A 48 -14.11 -14.60 18.23
CA ASP A 48 -14.30 -13.59 19.27
C ASP A 48 -13.11 -12.60 19.37
N LYS A 49 -12.43 -12.29 18.26
CA LYS A 49 -11.46 -11.20 18.19
C LYS A 49 -12.20 -9.89 18.39
N SER A 50 -11.62 -9.02 19.21
CA SER A 50 -12.16 -7.68 19.39
C SER A 50 -12.14 -6.93 18.05
N LEU A 51 -13.23 -6.21 17.76
CA LEU A 51 -13.31 -5.30 16.63
C LEU A 51 -12.14 -4.30 16.64
N VAL A 52 -11.73 -3.86 17.84
CA VAL A 52 -10.61 -2.93 18.03
C VAL A 52 -9.29 -3.55 17.56
N ASP A 53 -9.04 -4.82 17.90
CA ASP A 53 -7.82 -5.52 17.50
C ASP A 53 -7.75 -5.72 15.99
N SER A 54 -8.89 -6.06 15.38
CA SER A 54 -9.00 -6.22 13.92
C SER A 54 -8.78 -4.90 13.17
N LEU A 55 -9.34 -3.80 13.67
CA LEU A 55 -9.09 -2.47 13.12
C LEU A 55 -7.63 -2.04 13.30
N PHE A 56 -7.02 -2.37 14.44
CA PHE A 56 -5.61 -2.10 14.69
C PHE A 56 -4.71 -2.84 13.68
N GLU A 57 -4.94 -4.14 13.46
CA GLU A 57 -4.22 -4.94 12.45
C GLU A 57 -4.38 -4.33 11.04
N LEU A 58 -5.62 -3.99 10.65
CA LEU A 58 -5.91 -3.34 9.36
C LEU A 58 -5.14 -2.03 9.17
N THR A 59 -5.13 -1.15 10.19
CA THR A 59 -4.43 0.14 10.09
C THR A 59 -2.92 -0.05 10.02
N GLN A 60 -2.38 -1.02 10.75
CA GLN A 60 -0.95 -1.34 10.72
C GLN A 60 -0.53 -1.84 9.34
N GLN A 61 -1.33 -2.71 8.71
CA GLN A 61 -1.08 -3.19 7.34
C GLN A 61 -1.06 -2.03 6.35
N GLU A 62 -2.02 -1.11 6.42
CA GLU A 62 -2.11 0.07 5.55
C GLU A 62 -0.90 1.00 5.70
N ILE A 63 -0.48 1.31 6.93
CA ILE A 63 0.73 2.13 7.18
C ILE A 63 1.96 1.49 6.54
N SER A 64 2.10 0.17 6.68
CA SER A 64 3.22 -0.57 6.09
C SER A 64 3.20 -0.52 4.56
N TYR A 65 2.01 -0.62 3.95
CA TYR A 65 1.81 -0.54 2.51
C TYR A 65 2.19 0.84 1.98
N ARG A 66 1.70 1.92 2.62
CA ARG A 66 2.03 3.31 2.24
C ARG A 66 3.53 3.59 2.37
N LYS A 67 4.20 3.05 3.39
CA LYS A 67 5.65 3.18 3.55
C LYS A 67 6.41 2.51 2.40
N LYS A 68 6.02 1.28 2.02
CA LYS A 68 6.60 0.55 0.88
C LYS A 68 6.38 1.29 -0.44
N GLU A 69 5.17 1.78 -0.68
CA GLU A 69 4.85 2.53 -1.90
C GLU A 69 5.62 3.87 -1.99
N SER A 70 5.76 4.58 -0.86
CA SER A 70 6.59 5.78 -0.80
C SER A 70 8.05 5.47 -1.14
N GLN A 71 8.62 4.42 -0.55
CA GLN A 71 9.99 3.98 -0.84
C GLN A 71 10.17 3.61 -2.32
N LYS A 72 9.25 2.84 -2.90
CA LYS A 72 9.28 2.54 -4.35
C LYS A 72 9.23 3.80 -5.20
N LYS A 73 8.37 4.76 -4.87
CA LYS A 73 8.26 6.04 -5.58
C LYS A 73 9.54 6.87 -5.46
N VAL A 74 10.20 6.85 -4.30
CA VAL A 74 11.50 7.51 -4.09
C VAL A 74 12.57 6.83 -4.94
N LEU A 75 12.68 5.49 -4.90
CA LEU A 75 13.63 4.73 -5.71
C LEU A 75 13.43 4.98 -7.21
N LYS A 76 12.17 5.00 -7.67
CA LYS A 76 11.82 5.29 -9.07
C LYS A 76 12.19 6.73 -9.47
N ARG A 77 11.90 7.71 -8.61
CA ARG A 77 12.24 9.13 -8.85
C ARG A 77 13.73 9.40 -8.79
N ALA A 78 14.46 8.67 -7.96
CA ALA A 78 15.89 8.87 -7.82
C ALA A 78 16.67 8.55 -9.10
N MET A 79 16.05 7.92 -10.12
CA MET A 79 16.70 7.48 -11.37
C MET A 79 18.10 6.94 -11.09
N PHE A 80 18.25 6.17 -10.00
CA PHE A 80 19.56 5.75 -9.54
C PHE A 80 20.21 5.04 -10.72
N PRO A 81 21.35 5.55 -11.23
CA PRO A 81 22.03 4.90 -12.32
C PRO A 81 22.31 3.49 -11.84
N TYR A 82 21.80 2.50 -12.56
CA TYR A 82 22.06 1.08 -12.29
C TYR A 82 23.57 0.91 -12.34
N HIS A 83 24.22 1.03 -11.18
CA HIS A 83 25.67 1.04 -10.98
C HIS A 83 26.47 1.50 -12.22
N LYS A 84 26.66 2.82 -12.43
CA LYS A 84 27.74 3.26 -13.32
C LYS A 84 29.06 2.79 -12.72
N ARG A 85 29.56 1.64 -13.18
CA ARG A 85 30.89 1.17 -12.81
C ARG A 85 31.90 2.07 -13.51
N LEU A 86 33.10 2.22 -12.97
CA LEU A 86 34.20 2.92 -13.64
C LEU A 86 34.47 2.37 -15.06
N HIS A 87 34.03 1.15 -15.34
CA HIS A 87 34.10 0.50 -16.65
C HIS A 87 33.15 1.09 -17.70
N ASP A 88 32.03 1.70 -17.28
CA ASP A 88 31.03 2.32 -18.16
C ASP A 88 31.28 3.84 -18.35
N PHE A 89 32.34 4.37 -17.73
CA PHE A 89 32.74 5.76 -17.91
C PHE A 89 33.44 5.92 -19.27
N ASN A 90 32.83 6.68 -20.17
CA ASN A 90 33.45 7.00 -21.45
C ASN A 90 34.53 8.08 -21.26
N PHE A 91 35.79 7.64 -21.11
CA PHE A 91 36.95 8.52 -20.91
C PHE A 91 37.30 9.36 -22.16
N ASP A 92 36.76 9.02 -23.34
CA ASP A 92 37.01 9.77 -24.57
C ASP A 92 36.31 11.13 -24.59
N PHE A 93 35.28 11.32 -23.76
CA PHE A 93 34.57 12.60 -23.64
C PHE A 93 35.34 13.65 -22.83
N GLN A 94 36.33 13.23 -22.03
CA GLN A 94 37.12 14.11 -21.16
C GLN A 94 38.61 13.75 -21.18
N PRO A 95 39.37 14.19 -22.19
CA PRO A 95 40.78 13.83 -22.39
C PRO A 95 41.74 14.30 -21.28
N ARG A 96 41.26 15.09 -20.30
CA ARG A 96 42.03 15.53 -19.13
C ARG A 96 42.09 14.49 -18.01
N ILE A 97 41.23 13.48 -18.01
CA ILE A 97 41.17 12.47 -16.95
C ILE A 97 41.94 11.22 -17.40
N LYS A 98 43.18 11.06 -16.92
CA LYS A 98 44.01 9.87 -17.20
C LYS A 98 43.60 8.70 -16.27
N ARG A 99 43.22 7.55 -16.85
CA ARG A 99 42.82 6.30 -16.15
C ARG A 99 43.80 5.83 -15.07
N ARG A 100 45.10 6.16 -15.17
CA ARG A 100 46.15 5.76 -14.21
C ARG A 100 46.04 6.36 -12.80
N LYS A 101 45.21 7.39 -12.57
CA LYS A 101 45.10 8.06 -11.26
C LYS A 101 43.99 7.49 -10.36
N CYS A 102 43.06 6.71 -10.91
CA CYS A 102 42.04 5.99 -10.14
C CYS A 102 42.53 4.58 -9.81
N ARG A 103 43.58 4.48 -8.98
CA ARG A 103 43.88 3.24 -8.26
C ARG A 103 43.56 3.55 -6.81
N ILE A 104 42.34 3.19 -6.41
CA ILE A 104 41.88 3.32 -5.03
C ILE A 104 42.62 2.22 -4.25
N TYR A 105 43.38 2.59 -3.22
CA TYR A 105 43.94 1.66 -2.25
C TYR A 105 42.85 1.09 -1.35
#